data_AF-A0A2I2YSA6-F1
#
_entry.id   AF-A0A2I2YSA6-F1
#
_cell.length_a   1.000
_cell.length_b   1.000
_cell.length_c   1.000
_cell.angle_alpha   90.00
_cell.angle_beta   90.00
_cell.angle_gamma   90.00
#
_symmetry.space_group_name_H-M   'P 1'
#
loop_
_entity.id
_entity.type
_entity.pdbx_description
1 polymer ?
#
loop_
_entity_poly.entity_id
_entity_poly.type
_entity_poly.pdbx_seq_one_letter_code
_entity_poly.pdbx_strand_id
1 'polypeptide(L)'
;MPVTLGYEEKKYMMGDAPDYDRSQWLNEKFKLGLDFPNLPYLIDGAHKITQSKAIWGCIAYKHNLCGETEGEKIWEDILENQLVDNHVQLARLCYNPDFKKLKAEYLEALPAMLKLYSQFLGKQPWFLGDKITLGLEISAYMKSSCFLPRPVFTKMAVWGNK
;
A
#
# COMPACT_ATOMS: atom_id res chain seq x y z
N MET A 1 13.58 17.54 9.92
CA MET A 1 14.35 17.23 8.69
C MET A 1 13.68 16.03 8.05
N PRO A 2 13.45 16.01 6.72
CA PRO A 2 12.88 14.84 6.07
C PRO A 2 13.80 13.65 6.31
N VAL A 3 13.24 12.56 6.84
CA VAL A 3 13.96 11.31 7.07
C VAL A 3 14.24 10.71 5.70
N THR A 4 15.50 10.74 5.26
CA THR A 4 15.93 10.01 4.07
C THR A 4 16.39 8.62 4.52
N LEU A 5 15.48 7.65 4.42
CA LEU A 5 15.83 6.25 4.58
C LEU A 5 16.68 5.81 3.39
N GLY A 6 17.91 5.37 3.63
CA GLY A 6 18.68 4.65 2.63
C GLY A 6 18.08 3.26 2.47
N TYR A 7 17.52 2.95 1.29
CA TYR A 7 16.93 1.65 1.00
C TYR A 7 17.24 1.22 -0.44
N GLU A 8 17.24 -0.08 -0.67
CA GLU A 8 17.35 -0.67 -2.01
C GLU A 8 16.08 -1.48 -2.32
N GLU A 9 15.65 -1.44 -3.57
CA GLU A 9 14.45 -2.16 -4.03
C GLU A 9 14.84 -3.41 -4.81
N LYS A 10 14.46 -4.60 -4.31
CA LYS A 10 14.44 -5.82 -5.12
C LYS A 10 13.10 -5.90 -5.85
N LYS A 11 13.11 -5.63 -7.16
CA LYS A 11 11.93 -5.71 -8.03
C LYS A 11 11.86 -7.08 -8.71
N TYR A 12 10.75 -7.79 -8.49
CA TYR A 12 10.45 -9.03 -9.20
C TYR A 12 9.54 -8.73 -10.38
N MET A 13 9.95 -9.14 -11.58
CA MET A 13 9.19 -8.92 -12.79
C MET A 13 8.35 -10.15 -13.11
N MET A 14 7.03 -9.94 -13.27
CA MET A 14 6.13 -10.95 -13.82
C MET A 14 6.32 -11.04 -15.34
N GLY A 15 6.39 -12.26 -15.88
CA GLY A 15 6.41 -12.53 -17.31
C GLY A 15 5.15 -12.04 -18.02
N ASP A 16 5.19 -12.01 -19.35
CA ASP A 16 4.05 -11.60 -20.16
C ASP A 16 2.99 -12.71 -20.27
N ALA A 17 1.82 -12.32 -20.75
CA ALA A 17 0.76 -13.28 -21.09
C ALA A 17 1.23 -14.22 -22.22
N PRO A 18 0.74 -15.47 -22.27
CA PRO A 18 -0.27 -16.04 -21.37
C PRO A 18 0.30 -16.65 -20.08
N ASP A 19 1.62 -16.84 -20.01
CA ASP A 19 2.25 -17.65 -18.96
C ASP A 19 2.37 -16.92 -17.63
N TYR A 20 2.52 -15.58 -17.67
CA TYR A 20 2.68 -14.72 -16.50
C TYR A 20 3.76 -15.23 -15.53
N ASP A 21 4.92 -15.62 -16.08
CA ASP A 21 5.99 -16.28 -15.34
C ASP A 21 6.33 -15.53 -14.03
N ARG A 22 6.40 -16.29 -12.93
CA ARG A 22 6.71 -15.78 -11.59
C ARG A 22 8.03 -16.34 -11.05
N SER A 23 8.82 -17.00 -11.90
CA SER A 23 10.05 -17.70 -11.51
C SER A 23 11.02 -16.81 -10.73
N GLN A 24 11.16 -15.53 -11.10
CA GLN A 24 12.04 -14.59 -10.39
C GLN A 24 11.75 -14.55 -8.89
N TRP A 25 10.46 -14.51 -8.50
CA TRP A 25 10.07 -14.54 -7.10
C TRP A 25 10.10 -15.97 -6.54
N LEU A 26 9.48 -16.92 -7.24
CA LEU A 26 9.31 -18.28 -6.73
C LEU A 26 10.65 -19.00 -6.47
N ASN A 27 11.69 -18.67 -7.24
CA ASN A 27 13.04 -19.25 -7.07
C ASN A 27 13.75 -18.77 -5.80
N GLU A 28 13.39 -17.60 -5.26
CA GLU A 28 14.00 -17.00 -4.06
C GLU A 28 13.06 -17.04 -2.84
N LYS A 29 11.73 -17.18 -3.03
CA LYS A 29 10.68 -17.06 -2.01
C LYS A 29 11.02 -17.72 -0.67
N PHE A 30 11.48 -18.97 -0.69
CA PHE A 30 11.77 -19.76 0.51
C PHE A 30 13.24 -19.72 0.96
N LYS A 31 14.08 -18.89 0.32
CA LYS A 31 15.52 -18.78 0.58
C LYS A 31 15.91 -17.51 1.36
N LEU A 32 14.97 -16.58 1.53
CA LEU A 32 15.22 -15.30 2.22
C LEU A 32 15.14 -15.41 3.75
N GLY A 33 14.63 -16.54 4.27
CA GLY A 33 14.43 -16.74 5.71
C GLY A 33 13.33 -15.85 6.29
N LEU A 34 12.26 -15.62 5.52
CA LEU A 34 11.03 -14.97 5.97
C LEU A 34 10.17 -16.00 6.69
N ASP A 35 9.58 -15.66 7.84
CA ASP A 35 8.71 -16.58 8.59
C ASP A 35 7.44 -16.93 7.80
N PHE A 36 6.85 -15.94 7.14
CA PHE A 36 5.69 -16.09 6.26
C PHE A 36 5.99 -15.52 4.86
N PRO A 37 6.68 -16.27 3.97
CA PRO A 37 7.17 -15.74 2.70
C PRO A 37 6.09 -15.09 1.83
N ASN A 38 6.17 -13.77 1.65
CA ASN A 38 5.20 -12.98 0.91
C ASN A 38 5.83 -11.74 0.27
N LEU A 39 5.09 -11.11 -0.64
CA LEU A 39 5.39 -9.76 -1.15
C LEU A 39 4.29 -8.78 -0.66
N PRO A 40 4.63 -7.55 -0.27
CA PRO A 40 5.99 -7.04 -0.08
C PRO A 40 6.69 -7.65 1.15
N TYR A 41 8.01 -7.54 1.19
CA TYR A 41 8.85 -7.82 2.37
C TYR A 41 9.84 -6.66 2.60
N LEU A 42 10.28 -6.50 3.85
CA LEU A 42 11.37 -5.61 4.26
C LEU A 42 12.44 -6.43 5.00
N ILE A 43 13.69 -6.25 4.63
CA ILE A 43 14.84 -6.79 5.36
C ILE A 43 15.64 -5.60 5.90
N ASP A 44 15.69 -5.48 7.22
CA ASP A 44 16.43 -4.45 7.93
C ASP A 44 17.29 -5.09 9.04
N GLY A 45 18.56 -5.34 8.69
CA GLY A 45 19.49 -6.08 9.54
C GLY A 45 18.97 -7.49 9.84
N ALA A 46 18.75 -7.78 11.12
CA ALA A 46 18.19 -9.06 11.57
C ALA A 46 16.67 -9.16 11.37
N HIS A 47 15.97 -8.05 11.19
CA HIS A 47 14.51 -8.05 11.05
C HIS A 47 14.10 -8.36 9.62
N LYS A 48 13.26 -9.38 9.46
CA LYS A 48 12.72 -9.82 8.18
C LYS A 48 11.20 -9.83 8.25
N ILE A 49 10.57 -8.82 7.65
CA ILE A 49 9.18 -8.48 7.90
C ILE A 49 8.39 -8.67 6.61
N THR A 50 7.22 -9.29 6.73
CA THR A 50 6.22 -9.42 5.66
C THR A 50 4.89 -8.83 6.13
N GLN A 51 3.94 -8.64 5.22
CA GLN A 51 2.68 -7.89 5.40
C GLN A 51 2.90 -6.38 5.34
N SER A 52 2.22 -5.71 4.39
CA SER A 52 2.40 -4.28 4.13
C SER A 52 2.13 -3.40 5.35
N LYS A 53 1.06 -3.67 6.13
CA LYS A 53 0.77 -2.96 7.38
C LYS A 53 1.87 -3.13 8.43
N ALA A 54 2.45 -4.33 8.57
CA ALA A 54 3.54 -4.57 9.53
C ALA A 54 4.84 -3.86 9.12
N ILE A 55 5.15 -3.85 7.81
CA ILE A 55 6.27 -3.09 7.26
C ILE A 55 6.09 -1.60 7.52
N TRP A 56 4.89 -1.08 7.24
CA TRP A 56 4.50 0.31 7.51
C TRP A 56 4.69 0.68 8.98
N GLY A 57 4.11 -0.13 9.88
CA GLY A 57 4.24 0.04 11.32
C GLY A 57 5.70 0.03 11.79
N CYS A 58 6.53 -0.89 11.29
CA CYS A 58 7.95 -0.95 11.66
C CYS A 58 8.70 0.36 11.34
N ILE A 59 8.45 0.92 10.16
CA ILE A 59 9.03 2.21 9.76
C ILE A 59 8.49 3.33 10.65
N ALA A 60 7.17 3.35 10.88
CA ALA A 60 6.53 4.37 11.71
C ALA A 60 7.05 4.36 13.16
N TYR A 61 7.23 3.18 13.77
CA TYR A 61 7.80 3.04 15.12
C TYR A 61 9.23 3.56 15.21
N LYS A 62 10.07 3.28 14.21
CA LYS A 62 11.48 3.73 14.18
C LYS A 62 11.63 5.25 14.09
N HIS A 63 10.62 5.93 13.55
CA HIS A 63 10.67 7.36 13.29
C HIS A 63 9.65 8.17 14.11
N ASN A 64 8.98 7.53 15.08
CA ASN A 64 7.95 8.15 15.92
C ASN A 64 6.85 8.82 15.10
N LEU A 65 6.33 8.10 14.10
CA LEU A 65 5.29 8.54 13.16
C LEU A 65 3.95 7.81 13.37
N CYS A 66 3.70 7.31 14.58
CA CYS A 66 2.46 6.64 14.99
C CYS A 66 1.62 7.55 15.89
N GLY A 67 0.35 7.17 16.13
CA GLY A 67 -0.46 7.80 17.16
C GLY A 67 0.20 7.73 18.55
N GLU A 68 0.20 8.84 19.28
CA GLU A 68 0.81 8.94 20.61
C GLU A 68 -0.22 8.65 21.70
N THR A 69 -1.41 9.23 21.55
CA THR A 69 -2.54 9.03 22.45
C THR A 69 -3.32 7.77 22.11
N GLU A 70 -4.10 7.26 23.05
CA GLU A 70 -5.02 6.14 22.81
C GLU A 70 -6.01 6.46 21.67
N GLY A 71 -6.56 7.67 21.64
CA GLY A 71 -7.49 8.09 20.59
C GLY A 71 -6.85 8.08 19.19
N GLU A 72 -5.63 8.61 19.07
CA GLU A 72 -4.90 8.60 17.79
C GLU A 72 -4.60 7.17 17.31
N LYS A 73 -4.23 6.26 18.22
CA LYS A 73 -3.97 4.85 17.88
C LYS A 73 -5.25 4.14 17.41
N ILE A 74 -6.37 4.35 18.09
CA ILE A 74 -7.67 3.80 17.67
C ILE A 74 -8.03 4.30 16.27
N TRP A 75 -7.85 5.59 16.01
CA TRP A 75 -8.16 6.18 14.71
C TRP A 75 -7.21 5.72 13.61
N GLU A 76 -5.92 5.58 13.91
CA GLU A 76 -4.91 5.01 13.01
C GLU A 76 -5.31 3.59 12.62
N ASP A 77 -5.68 2.74 13.58
CA ASP A 77 -6.10 1.37 13.30
C ASP A 77 -7.39 1.30 12.46
N ILE A 78 -8.39 2.13 12.74
CA ILE A 78 -9.62 2.20 11.94
C ILE A 78 -9.28 2.61 10.50
N LEU A 79 -8.50 3.68 10.33
CA LEU A 79 -8.17 4.22 9.02
C LEU A 79 -7.36 3.23 8.19
N GLU A 80 -6.33 2.62 8.78
CA GLU A 80 -5.49 1.64 8.08
C GLU A 80 -6.32 0.45 7.58
N ASN A 81 -7.19 -0.11 8.42
CA ASN A 81 -8.04 -1.24 8.01
C ASN A 81 -9.07 -0.82 6.94
N GLN A 82 -9.68 0.36 7.08
CA GLN A 82 -10.65 0.86 6.10
C GLN A 82 -10.00 1.14 4.73
N LEU A 83 -8.76 1.63 4.71
CA LEU A 83 -7.98 1.82 3.48
C LEU A 83 -7.64 0.48 2.82
N VAL A 84 -7.30 -0.55 3.60
CA VAL A 84 -7.05 -1.90 3.09
C VAL A 84 -8.33 -2.49 2.47
N ASP A 85 -9.47 -2.36 3.12
CA ASP A 85 -10.75 -2.84 2.60
C ASP A 85 -11.09 -2.19 1.25
N ASN A 86 -10.92 -0.88 1.15
CA ASN A 86 -11.20 -0.15 -0.09
C ASN A 86 -10.18 -0.49 -1.20
N HIS A 87 -8.91 -0.68 -0.84
CA HIS A 87 -7.88 -1.16 -1.76
C HIS A 87 -8.25 -2.55 -2.32
N VAL A 88 -8.66 -3.47 -1.45
CA VAL A 88 -9.10 -4.82 -1.85
C VAL A 88 -10.35 -4.76 -2.71
N GLN A 89 -11.31 -3.88 -2.42
CA GLN A 89 -12.51 -3.68 -3.23
C GLN A 89 -12.15 -3.24 -4.67
N LEU A 90 -11.27 -2.24 -4.80
CA LEU A 90 -10.79 -1.79 -6.11
C LEU A 90 -10.00 -2.89 -6.84
N ALA A 91 -9.10 -3.59 -6.14
CA ALA A 91 -8.33 -4.69 -6.72
C ALA A 91 -9.26 -5.79 -7.23
N ARG A 92 -10.24 -6.25 -6.43
CA ARG A 92 -11.21 -7.27 -6.84
C ARG A 92 -11.93 -6.87 -8.12
N LEU A 93 -12.38 -5.61 -8.22
CA LEU A 93 -12.98 -5.09 -9.44
C LEU A 93 -12.00 -5.16 -10.62
N CYS A 94 -10.78 -4.64 -10.47
CA CYS A 94 -9.80 -4.52 -11.56
C CYS A 94 -9.23 -5.86 -12.06
N TYR A 95 -9.30 -6.94 -11.28
CA TYR A 95 -8.96 -8.30 -11.72
C TYR A 95 -10.19 -9.11 -12.19
N ASN A 96 -11.41 -8.57 -12.05
CA ASN A 96 -12.62 -9.30 -12.43
C ASN A 96 -12.79 -9.31 -13.97
N PRO A 97 -13.00 -10.49 -14.61
CA PRO A 97 -13.31 -10.57 -16.03
C PRO A 97 -14.54 -9.73 -16.47
N ASP A 98 -15.53 -9.56 -15.58
CA ASP A 98 -16.71 -8.73 -15.79
C ASP A 98 -16.51 -7.25 -15.43
N PHE A 99 -15.26 -6.78 -15.29
CA PHE A 99 -14.90 -5.39 -14.92
C PHE A 99 -15.76 -4.34 -15.62
N LYS A 100 -15.98 -4.47 -16.93
CA LYS A 100 -16.76 -3.48 -17.72
C LYS A 100 -18.20 -3.32 -17.23
N LYS A 101 -18.82 -4.40 -16.74
CA LYS A 101 -20.20 -4.39 -16.21
C LYS A 101 -20.23 -3.83 -14.78
N LEU A 102 -19.28 -4.27 -13.94
CA LEU A 102 -19.23 -3.92 -12.52
C LEU A 102 -18.69 -2.51 -12.25
N LYS A 103 -17.95 -1.93 -13.18
CA LYS A 103 -17.35 -0.60 -13.03
C LYS A 103 -18.39 0.49 -12.75
N ALA A 104 -19.56 0.42 -13.37
CA ALA A 104 -20.60 1.44 -13.21
C ALA A 104 -21.08 1.53 -11.75
N GLU A 105 -21.40 0.39 -11.14
CA GLU A 105 -21.82 0.28 -9.74
C GLU A 105 -20.73 0.79 -8.78
N TYR A 106 -19.47 0.41 -9.02
CA TYR A 106 -18.36 0.92 -8.20
C TYR A 106 -18.23 2.44 -8.28
N LEU A 107 -18.36 3.03 -9.46
CA LEU A 107 -18.29 4.48 -9.65
C LEU A 107 -19.49 5.21 -9.02
N GLU A 108 -20.66 4.59 -8.97
CA GLU A 108 -21.84 5.14 -8.30
C GLU A 108 -21.65 5.15 -6.76
N ALA A 109 -21.02 4.12 -6.19
CA ALA A 109 -20.74 4.04 -4.76
C ALA A 109 -19.54 4.91 -4.32
N LEU A 110 -18.62 5.23 -5.22
CA LEU A 110 -17.35 5.91 -4.92
C LEU A 110 -17.54 7.27 -4.21
N PRO A 111 -18.45 8.18 -4.62
CA PRO A 111 -18.66 9.45 -3.92
C PRO A 111 -19.09 9.27 -2.46
N ALA A 112 -19.96 8.28 -2.17
CA ALA A 112 -20.40 8.00 -0.81
C ALA A 112 -19.24 7.50 0.06
N MET A 113 -18.41 6.61 -0.49
CA MET A 113 -17.18 6.15 0.17
C MET A 113 -16.23 7.33 0.45
N LEU A 114 -15.94 8.18 -0.54
CA LEU A 114 -15.03 9.32 -0.36
C LEU A 114 -15.58 10.36 0.62
N LYS A 115 -16.91 10.51 0.70
CA LYS A 115 -17.56 11.39 1.68
C LYS A 115 -17.27 10.97 3.12
N LEU A 116 -17.18 9.66 3.40
CA LEU A 116 -16.82 9.16 4.74
C LEU A 116 -15.42 9.62 5.14
N TYR A 117 -14.43 9.52 4.23
CA TYR A 117 -13.08 10.03 4.50
C TYR A 117 -13.02 11.55 4.64
N SER A 118 -13.78 12.27 3.81
CA SER A 118 -13.85 13.74 3.91
C SER A 118 -14.43 14.18 5.26
N GLN A 119 -15.46 13.49 5.75
CA GLN A 119 -16.05 13.76 7.07
C GLN A 119 -15.09 13.37 8.20
N PHE A 120 -14.39 12.25 8.06
CA PHE A 120 -13.41 11.78 9.03
C PHE A 120 -12.21 12.74 9.15
N LEU A 121 -11.69 13.25 8.03
CA LEU A 121 -10.65 14.28 8.03
C LEU A 121 -11.17 15.62 8.59
N GLY A 122 -12.40 15.99 8.25
CA GLY A 122 -13.04 17.22 8.73
C GLY A 122 -12.25 18.47 8.34
N LYS A 123 -11.79 19.22 9.34
CA LYS A 123 -10.96 20.44 9.17
C LYS A 123 -9.49 20.21 9.50
N GLN A 124 -9.11 18.98 9.85
CA GLN A 124 -7.76 18.67 10.26
C GLN A 124 -6.82 18.72 9.06
N PRO A 125 -5.56 19.17 9.24
CA PRO A 125 -4.58 19.13 8.17
C PRO A 125 -4.19 17.67 7.82
N TRP A 126 -4.25 16.77 8.80
CA TRP A 126 -3.95 15.34 8.64
C TRP A 126 -5.00 14.46 9.34
N PHE A 127 -5.05 13.18 8.98
CA PHE A 127 -6.03 12.25 9.54
C PHE A 127 -5.88 12.02 11.06
N LEU A 128 -4.69 12.21 11.62
CA LEU A 128 -4.44 12.17 13.06
C LEU A 128 -4.22 13.58 13.65
N GLY A 129 -4.90 14.59 13.11
CA GLY A 129 -4.86 15.96 13.63
C GLY A 129 -3.70 16.78 13.06
N ASP A 130 -2.92 17.43 13.92
CA ASP A 130 -1.87 18.39 13.53
C ASP A 130 -0.55 17.72 13.12
N LYS A 131 -0.39 16.43 13.38
CA LYS A 131 0.85 15.69 13.10
C LYS A 131 0.75 14.91 11.80
N ILE A 132 1.84 14.99 11.04
CA ILE A 132 2.09 14.10 9.93
C ILE A 132 2.48 12.73 10.47
N THR A 133 1.66 11.71 10.20
CA THR A 133 2.10 10.33 10.26
C THR A 133 2.71 9.91 8.93
N LEU A 134 3.32 8.73 8.85
CA LEU A 134 4.11 8.23 7.69
C LEU A 134 3.42 8.39 6.32
N GLY A 135 2.11 8.64 6.29
CA GLY A 135 1.27 8.77 5.11
C GLY A 135 1.52 9.96 4.16
N LEU A 136 2.26 11.02 4.53
CA LEU A 136 1.92 12.32 3.92
C LEU A 136 3.07 13.22 3.44
N GLU A 137 4.35 12.84 3.53
CA GLU A 137 5.43 13.57 2.84
C GLU A 137 5.82 12.89 1.52
N ILE A 138 4.82 12.40 0.79
CA ILE A 138 5.01 11.69 -0.48
C ILE A 138 5.46 12.66 -1.59
N SER A 139 5.31 13.98 -1.41
CA SER A 139 5.60 14.96 -2.47
C SER A 139 7.05 14.96 -2.95
N ALA A 140 8.02 14.75 -2.06
CA ALA A 140 9.43 14.64 -2.42
C ALA A 140 9.71 13.31 -3.13
N TYR A 141 9.14 12.21 -2.61
CA TYR A 141 9.24 10.89 -3.22
C TYR A 141 8.63 10.86 -4.64
N MET A 142 7.43 11.44 -4.82
CA MET A 142 6.73 11.56 -6.10
C MET A 142 7.52 12.30 -7.19
N LYS A 143 8.48 13.13 -6.78
CA LYS A 143 9.39 13.86 -7.70
C LYS A 143 10.70 13.11 -7.96
N SER A 144 10.97 12.04 -7.23
CA SER A 144 12.19 11.24 -7.38
C SER A 144 12.08 10.23 -8.52
N SER A 145 13.22 9.73 -9.00
CA SER A 145 13.28 8.62 -9.96
C SER A 145 12.82 7.28 -9.40
N CYS A 146 12.69 7.16 -8.07
CA CYS A 146 12.19 5.95 -7.42
C CYS A 146 10.65 5.85 -7.50
N PHE A 147 9.96 6.96 -7.76
CA PHE A 147 8.49 6.95 -7.84
C PHE A 147 8.00 6.14 -9.04
N LEU A 148 7.22 5.10 -8.76
CA LEU A 148 6.62 4.22 -9.76
C LEU A 148 5.09 4.35 -9.73
N PRO A 149 4.49 5.29 -10.48
CA PRO A 149 3.04 5.48 -10.51
C PRO A 149 2.30 4.45 -11.36
N ARG A 150 3.00 3.73 -12.25
CA ARG A 150 2.43 2.73 -13.15
C ARG A 150 3.40 1.56 -13.37
N PRO A 151 2.88 0.35 -13.65
CA PRO A 151 1.45 0.00 -13.65
C PRO A 151 0.86 -0.04 -12.23
N VAL A 152 -0.45 0.20 -12.09
CA VAL A 152 -1.14 0.20 -10.78
C VAL A 152 -1.32 -1.22 -10.25
N PHE A 153 -1.60 -2.18 -11.14
CA PHE A 153 -1.78 -3.58 -10.84
C PHE A 153 -0.88 -4.45 -11.72
N THR A 154 -0.81 -5.75 -11.40
CA THR A 154 0.02 -6.69 -12.17
C THR A 154 -0.51 -6.92 -13.58
N LYS A 155 0.31 -7.54 -14.44
CA LYS A 155 -0.01 -7.82 -15.85
C LYS A 155 -1.30 -8.62 -16.07
N MET A 156 -1.77 -9.34 -15.04
CA MET A 156 -3.01 -10.13 -15.08
C MET A 156 -4.29 -9.31 -14.85
N ALA A 157 -4.18 -8.07 -14.38
CA ALA A 157 -5.37 -7.25 -14.16
C ALA A 157 -6.03 -6.85 -15.48
N VAL A 158 -7.37 -6.75 -15.46
CA VAL A 158 -8.17 -6.25 -16.58
C VAL A 158 -8.01 -4.75 -16.74
N TRP A 159 -7.81 -4.02 -15.63
CA TRP A 159 -7.54 -2.58 -15.62
C TRP A 159 -6.32 -2.25 -14.77
N GLY A 160 -5.54 -1.25 -15.17
CA GLY A 160 -4.37 -0.78 -14.42
C GLY A 160 -3.11 -1.62 -14.61
N ASN A 161 -3.09 -2.54 -15.59
CA ASN A 161 -1.97 -3.43 -15.89
C ASN A 161 -0.88 -2.81 -16.77
N LYS A 162 -0.99 -1.51 -17.11
CA LYS A 162 -0.07 -0.74 -17.96
C LYS A 162 0.13 0.67 -17.43
#